data_AF-A0A5S9R771-F1
#
_entry.id   AF-A0A5S9R771-F1
#
_cell.length_a   1.000
_cell.length_b   1.000
_cell.length_c   1.000
_cell.angle_alpha   90.00
_cell.angle_beta   90.00
_cell.angle_gamma   90.00
#
_symmetry.space_group_name_H-M   'P 1'
#
loop_
_entity.id
_entity.type
_entity.pdbx_description
1 polymer ?
#
loop_
_entity_poly.entity_id
_entity_poly.type
_entity_poly.pdbx_seq_one_letter_code
_entity_poly.pdbx_strand_id
1 'polypeptide(L)'
;MSELLLPREGTLIAWTTQGFPPGAPYAGPTGRDFVPFGVGLVQLGMGDDAVIRVEGRLTENDPAKLEFGQAVELTMIPFTTDADGNDVVTFAFQPVSS
;
A
#
# COMPACT_ATOMS: atom_id res chain seq x y z
N MET A 1 2.07 24.60 13.49
CA MET A 1 1.61 23.31 12.95
C MET A 1 1.42 22.36 14.11
N SER A 2 0.29 21.65 14.17
CA SER A 2 0.05 20.58 15.14
C SER A 2 0.20 19.24 14.43
N GLU A 3 0.79 18.26 15.11
CA GLU A 3 0.90 16.89 14.62
C GLU A 3 -0.37 16.10 14.96
N LEU A 4 -0.79 15.20 14.06
CA LEU A 4 -1.97 14.36 14.24
C LEU A 4 -1.62 12.91 13.87
N LEU A 5 -1.87 11.98 14.77
CA LEU A 5 -1.76 10.55 14.47
C LEU A 5 -2.96 10.11 13.63
N LEU A 6 -2.69 9.52 12.48
CA LEU A 6 -3.73 9.01 11.58
C LEU A 6 -4.22 7.63 12.03
N PRO A 7 -5.49 7.28 11.78
CA PRO A 7 -5.98 5.92 11.93
C PRO A 7 -5.17 4.93 11.10
N ARG A 8 -4.97 3.73 11.63
CA ARG A 8 -4.26 2.64 10.94
C ARG A 8 -5.17 1.81 10.05
N GLU A 9 -6.46 1.82 10.32
CA GLU A 9 -7.47 1.08 9.56
C GLU A 9 -8.19 2.01 8.58
N GLY A 10 -8.67 1.44 7.48
CA GLY A 10 -9.39 2.17 6.48
C GLY A 10 -10.20 1.30 5.54
N THR A 11 -10.83 1.96 4.59
CA THR A 11 -11.66 1.36 3.54
C THR A 11 -11.00 1.52 2.18
N LEU A 12 -10.90 0.44 1.41
CA LEU A 12 -10.36 0.49 0.04
C LEU A 12 -11.41 1.09 -0.91
N ILE A 13 -11.16 2.31 -1.39
CA ILE A 13 -12.09 3.06 -2.24
C ILE A 13 -11.91 2.72 -3.71
N ALA A 14 -10.66 2.58 -4.15
CA ALA A 14 -10.30 2.19 -5.51
C ALA A 14 -8.99 1.42 -5.47
N TRP A 15 -8.78 0.55 -6.46
CA TRP A 15 -7.54 -0.20 -6.58
C TRP A 15 -7.20 -0.50 -8.04
N THR A 16 -5.93 -0.78 -8.27
CA THR A 16 -5.38 -1.25 -9.52
C THR A 16 -4.18 -2.17 -9.24
N THR A 17 -3.68 -2.84 -10.28
CA THR A 17 -2.49 -3.70 -10.20
C THR A 17 -1.38 -3.11 -11.04
N GLN A 18 -0.19 -2.94 -10.45
CA GLN A 18 1.02 -2.56 -11.16
C GLN A 18 1.68 -3.82 -11.74
N GLY A 19 1.43 -4.10 -13.03
CA GLY A 19 1.93 -5.30 -13.72
C GLY A 19 3.36 -5.21 -14.26
N PHE A 20 3.99 -4.05 -14.18
CA PHE A 20 5.35 -3.79 -14.68
C PHE A 20 6.09 -2.81 -13.76
N PRO A 21 7.44 -2.79 -13.73
CA PRO A 21 8.17 -1.88 -12.86
C PRO A 21 7.86 -0.40 -13.19
N PRO A 22 7.72 0.47 -12.18
CA PRO A 22 7.59 1.91 -12.41
C PRO A 22 8.79 2.49 -13.17
N GLY A 23 8.56 3.61 -13.85
CA GLY A 23 9.61 4.35 -14.55
C GLY A 23 10.69 4.90 -13.61
N ALA A 24 11.85 5.21 -14.15
CA ALA A 24 12.93 5.82 -13.38
C ALA A 24 12.52 7.23 -12.85
N PRO A 25 12.88 7.60 -11.61
CA PRO A 25 13.72 6.84 -10.66
C PRO A 25 12.89 5.94 -9.73
N TYR A 26 12.90 4.63 -9.98
CA TYR A 26 12.30 3.63 -9.09
C TYR A 26 13.41 2.84 -8.39
N ALA A 27 13.44 2.90 -7.06
CA ALA A 27 14.48 2.27 -6.24
C ALA A 27 14.24 0.80 -5.91
N GLY A 28 13.06 0.26 -6.27
CA GLY A 28 12.71 -1.13 -6.01
C GLY A 28 13.18 -2.09 -7.11
N PRO A 29 12.91 -3.40 -6.95
CA PRO A 29 13.31 -4.43 -7.91
C PRO A 29 12.73 -4.22 -9.31
N THR A 30 13.56 -4.40 -10.35
CA THR A 30 13.16 -4.29 -11.77
C THR A 30 13.59 -5.53 -12.56
N GLY A 31 13.16 -5.64 -13.82
CA GLY A 31 13.55 -6.76 -14.68
C GLY A 31 13.01 -8.10 -14.18
N ARG A 32 13.90 -9.07 -13.98
CA ARG A 32 13.53 -10.43 -13.55
C ARG A 32 13.12 -10.53 -12.08
N ASP A 33 13.53 -9.56 -11.26
CA ASP A 33 13.23 -9.53 -9.83
C ASP A 33 11.96 -8.73 -9.52
N PHE A 34 11.32 -8.15 -10.54
CA PHE A 34 10.07 -7.43 -10.38
C PHE A 34 8.92 -8.41 -10.10
N VAL A 35 8.20 -8.13 -9.01
CA VAL A 35 6.95 -8.82 -8.67
C VAL A 35 5.80 -7.81 -8.75
N PRO A 36 4.73 -8.08 -9.52
CA PRO A 36 3.55 -7.22 -9.56
C PRO A 36 2.95 -7.00 -8.17
N PHE A 37 2.40 -5.81 -7.92
CA PHE A 37 1.78 -5.48 -6.65
C PHE A 37 0.48 -4.68 -6.86
N GLY A 38 -0.42 -4.73 -5.87
CA GLY A 38 -1.62 -3.91 -5.88
C GLY A 38 -1.31 -2.48 -5.42
N VAL A 39 -2.09 -1.53 -5.92
CA VAL A 39 -2.08 -0.13 -5.48
C VAL A 39 -3.51 0.24 -5.14
N GLY A 40 -3.70 0.83 -3.96
CA GLY A 40 -5.01 1.16 -3.42
C GLY A 40 -5.10 2.62 -3.01
N LEU A 41 -6.25 3.23 -3.25
CA LEU A 41 -6.66 4.47 -2.61
C LEU A 41 -7.49 4.11 -1.37
N VAL A 42 -6.92 4.31 -0.19
CA VAL A 42 -7.51 3.92 1.10
C VAL A 42 -7.98 5.14 1.84
N GLN A 43 -9.25 5.15 2.24
CA GLN A 43 -9.80 6.15 3.16
C GLN A 43 -9.51 5.72 4.60
N LEU A 44 -8.69 6.49 5.33
CA LEU A 44 -8.33 6.20 6.71
C LEU A 44 -9.40 6.74 7.67
N GLY A 45 -9.77 5.92 8.66
CA GLY A 45 -10.94 6.15 9.50
C GLY A 45 -12.22 5.55 8.88
N MET A 46 -13.29 5.49 9.68
CA MET A 46 -14.54 4.85 9.29
C MET A 46 -15.71 5.84 9.41
N GLY A 47 -16.66 5.76 8.48
CA GLY A 47 -17.87 6.60 8.52
C GLY A 47 -17.57 8.10 8.59
N ASP A 48 -18.20 8.78 9.54
CA ASP A 48 -18.05 10.23 9.78
C ASP A 48 -16.67 10.60 10.35
N ASP A 49 -15.89 9.63 10.84
CA ASP A 49 -14.53 9.81 11.36
C ASP A 49 -13.44 9.66 10.27
N ALA A 50 -13.84 9.58 8.99
CA ALA A 50 -12.90 9.53 7.88
C ALA A 50 -12.06 10.81 7.80
N VAL A 51 -10.73 10.65 7.83
CA VAL A 51 -9.80 11.79 7.95
C VAL A 51 -9.19 12.18 6.61
N ILE A 52 -8.67 11.20 5.86
CA ILE A 52 -7.90 11.43 4.62
C ILE A 52 -7.94 10.18 3.73
N ARG A 53 -7.66 10.37 2.44
CA ARG A 53 -7.38 9.27 1.51
C ARG A 53 -5.90 9.21 1.17
N VAL A 54 -5.33 8.03 1.25
CA VAL A 54 -3.91 7.75 0.99
C VAL A 54 -3.81 6.75 -0.15
N GLU A 55 -3.03 7.08 -1.17
CA GLU A 55 -2.63 6.12 -2.19
C GLU A 55 -1.40 5.35 -1.69
N GLY A 56 -1.44 4.02 -1.75
CA GLY A 56 -0.36 3.18 -1.23
C GLY A 56 -0.36 1.77 -1.81
N ARG A 57 0.69 1.01 -1.49
CA ARG A 57 0.78 -0.40 -1.88
C ARG A 57 -0.26 -1.25 -1.16
N LEU A 58 -0.75 -2.27 -1.85
CA LEU A 58 -1.50 -3.37 -1.25
C LEU A 58 -0.60 -4.59 -1.15
N THR A 59 -0.74 -5.36 -0.07
CA THR A 59 -0.04 -6.65 0.08
C THR A 59 -0.67 -7.74 -0.80
N GLU A 60 -1.91 -7.53 -1.24
CA GLU A 60 -2.63 -8.40 -2.18
C GLU A 60 -2.70 -7.69 -3.56
N ASN A 61 -2.53 -8.48 -4.62
CA ASN A 61 -2.53 -8.02 -6.01
C ASN A 61 -3.41 -8.86 -6.93
N ASP A 62 -4.01 -9.94 -6.44
CA ASP A 62 -5.00 -10.75 -7.15
C ASP A 62 -6.34 -9.99 -7.22
N PRO A 63 -6.79 -9.58 -8.43
CA PRO A 63 -8.07 -8.91 -8.62
C PRO A 63 -9.27 -9.67 -8.05
N ALA A 64 -9.19 -11.01 -7.97
CA ALA A 64 -10.28 -11.83 -7.45
C ALA A 64 -10.43 -11.78 -5.92
N LYS A 65 -9.44 -11.21 -5.22
CA LYS A 65 -9.43 -11.06 -3.76
C LYS A 65 -9.50 -9.59 -3.31
N LEU A 66 -9.60 -8.66 -4.26
CA LEU A 66 -9.71 -7.23 -3.98
C LEU A 66 -11.14 -6.76 -4.25
N GLU A 67 -11.78 -6.25 -3.21
CA GLU A 67 -13.15 -5.74 -3.29
C GLU A 67 -13.20 -4.24 -3.00
N PHE A 68 -14.09 -3.53 -3.70
CA PHE A 68 -14.40 -2.14 -3.35
C PHE A 68 -15.10 -2.11 -2.00
N GLY A 69 -14.68 -1.22 -1.11
CA GLY A 69 -15.24 -1.11 0.23
C GLY A 69 -14.66 -2.09 1.26
N GLN A 70 -13.71 -2.96 0.89
CA GLN A 70 -13.11 -3.87 1.86
C GLN A 70 -12.30 -3.14 2.93
N ALA A 71 -12.28 -3.71 4.14
CA ALA A 71 -11.48 -3.22 5.24
C ALA A 71 -10.00 -3.59 5.04
N VAL A 72 -9.13 -2.61 5.25
CA VAL A 72 -7.68 -2.78 5.19
C VAL A 72 -7.01 -2.11 6.38
N GLU A 73 -5.82 -2.57 6.72
CA GLU A 73 -5.00 -1.99 7.78
C GLU A 73 -3.57 -1.69 7.32
N LEU A 74 -2.97 -0.66 7.92
CA LEU A 74 -1.60 -0.23 7.69
C LEU A 74 -0.60 -1.26 8.22
N THR A 75 0.29 -1.70 7.34
CA THR A 75 1.42 -2.58 7.62
C THR A 75 2.71 -2.03 7.01
N MET A 76 3.84 -2.67 7.31
CA MET A 76 5.16 -2.34 6.77
C MET A 76 5.71 -3.54 5.99
N ILE A 77 6.24 -3.29 4.79
CA ILE A 77 6.82 -4.33 3.93
C ILE A 77 8.26 -3.96 3.52
N PRO A 78 9.13 -4.93 3.25
CA PRO A 78 10.41 -4.69 2.60
C PRO A 78 10.19 -4.01 1.23
N PHE A 79 11.03 -3.03 0.91
CA PHE A 79 10.98 -2.32 -0.36
C PHE A 79 12.22 -2.59 -1.21
N THR A 80 13.41 -2.39 -0.66
CA THR A 80 14.70 -2.58 -1.33
C THR A 80 15.83 -2.61 -0.29
N THR A 81 17.06 -2.81 -0.74
CA THR A 81 18.28 -2.63 0.08
C THR A 81 19.04 -1.42 -0.45
N ASP A 82 19.51 -0.55 0.44
CA ASP A 82 20.29 0.63 0.04
C ASP A 82 21.75 0.30 -0.29
N ALA A 83 22.54 1.31 -0.65
CA ALA A 83 23.95 1.16 -1.04
C ALA A 83 24.86 0.70 0.11
N ASP A 84 24.44 0.91 1.36
CA ASP A 84 25.18 0.53 2.56
C ASP A 84 24.76 -0.86 3.06
N GLY A 85 23.80 -1.51 2.38
CA GLY A 85 23.30 -2.83 2.71
C GLY A 85 22.16 -2.83 3.74
N ASN A 86 21.52 -1.68 4.02
CA ASN A 86 20.40 -1.62 4.96
C ASN A 86 19.08 -1.97 4.26
N ASP A 87 18.22 -2.69 4.97
CA ASP A 87 16.85 -2.95 4.53
C ASP A 87 16.01 -1.66 4.60
N VAL A 88 15.49 -1.25 3.44
CA VAL A 88 14.53 -0.16 3.33
C VAL A 88 13.14 -0.76 3.37
N VAL A 89 12.31 -0.28 4.31
CA VAL A 89 10.90 -0.65 4.43
C VAL A 89 10.02 0.47 3.91
N THR A 90 8.83 0.10 3.42
CA THR A 90 7.77 1.05 3.07
C THR A 90 6.45 0.63 3.71
N PHE A 91 5.51 1.56 3.78
CA PHE A 91 4.16 1.24 4.23
C PHE A 91 3.36 0.57 3.11
N ALA A 92 2.40 -0.25 3.52
CA ALA A 92 1.40 -0.87 2.64
C ALA A 92 0.09 -1.07 3.42
N PHE A 93 -0.94 -1.51 2.72
CA PHE A 93 -2.22 -1.90 3.30
C PHE A 93 -2.48 -3.38 3.03
N GLN A 94 -2.90 -4.10 4.05
CA GLN A 94 -3.29 -5.50 3.94
C GLN A 94 -4.79 -5.66 4.20
N PRO A 95 -5.50 -6.55 3.49
CA PRO A 95 -6.87 -6.91 3.83
C PRO A 95 -6.94 -7.43 5.27
N VAL A 96 -7.91 -6.93 6.05
CA VAL A 96 -8.18 -7.48 7.38
C VAL A 96 -8.86 -8.83 7.16
N SER A 97 -8.21 -9.92 7.60
CA SER A 97 -8.82 -11.25 7.55
C SER A 97 -10.02 -11.30 8.49
N SER A 98 -11.18 -11.75 8.00
CA SER A 98 -12.32 -12.13 8.85
C SER A 98 -12.12 -13.50 9.48
#